data_AF-A0A9P7D4F8-F1
#
_entry.id   AF-A0A9P7D4F8-F1
#
_cell.length_a   1.000
_cell.length_b   1.000
_cell.length_c   1.000
_cell.angle_alpha   90.00
_cell.angle_beta   90.00
_cell.angle_gamma   90.00
#
_symmetry.space_group_name_H-M   'P 1'
#
loop_
_entity.id
_entity.type
_entity.pdbx_description
1 polymer ?
#
loop_
_entity_poly.entity_id
_entity_poly.type
_entity_poly.pdbx_seq_one_letter_code
_entity_poly.pdbx_strand_id
1 'polypeptide(L)'
;KPKVPVLIPQEDPKHMPRISELSVKIDPRLIIDQISNSQIQLTAWQILAISKDLSSSLINLIKPKSHKDQTIMDTFLTHDRRSRTREDLIYIDTEINGHKIRAIYDTGSEINILNTSIY
;
A
#
# COMPACT_ATOMS: atom_id res chain seq x y z
N LYS A 1 -43.69 52.10 59.67
CA LYS A 1 -42.51 51.34 59.18
C LYS A 1 -42.65 51.19 57.67
N PRO A 2 -41.76 51.74 56.83
CA PRO A 2 -41.90 51.63 55.39
C PRO A 2 -41.43 50.24 54.91
N LYS A 3 -42.14 49.68 53.93
CA LYS A 3 -41.92 48.35 53.36
C LYS A 3 -40.88 48.49 52.25
N VAL A 4 -39.71 47.89 52.44
CA VAL A 4 -38.60 47.91 51.46
C VAL A 4 -39.02 47.06 50.25
N PRO A 5 -38.85 47.51 49.00
CA PRO A 5 -39.07 46.67 47.84
C PRO A 5 -37.96 45.64 47.75
N VAL A 6 -38.33 44.36 47.68
CA VAL A 6 -37.39 43.26 47.41
C VAL A 6 -36.94 43.39 45.96
N LEU A 7 -35.66 43.69 45.74
CA LEU A 7 -35.02 43.56 44.43
C LEU A 7 -34.93 42.07 44.09
N ILE A 8 -35.71 41.64 43.11
CA ILE A 8 -35.55 40.33 42.47
C ILE A 8 -34.23 40.39 41.70
N PRO A 9 -33.26 39.48 41.94
CA PRO A 9 -32.06 39.41 41.12
C PRO A 9 -32.48 39.16 39.66
N GLN A 10 -32.18 40.10 38.77
CA GLN A 10 -32.28 39.85 37.34
C GLN A 10 -31.14 38.90 36.97
N GLU A 11 -31.49 37.70 36.52
CA GLU A 11 -30.52 36.77 35.96
C GLU A 11 -29.95 37.38 34.67
N ASP A 12 -28.63 37.57 34.62
CA ASP A 12 -27.92 37.97 33.41
C ASP A 12 -28.25 36.98 32.28
N PRO A 13 -28.52 37.46 31.04
CA PRO A 13 -28.83 36.57 29.94
C PRO A 13 -27.62 35.66 29.69
N LYS A 14 -27.84 34.36 29.92
CA LYS A 14 -26.90 33.27 29.71
C LYS A 14 -26.19 33.44 28.37
N HIS A 15 -24.90 33.71 28.40
CA HIS A 15 -24.07 33.94 27.22
C HIS A 15 -24.16 32.71 26.30
N MET A 16 -24.96 32.81 25.23
CA MET A 16 -25.07 31.71 24.27
C MET A 16 -23.72 31.55 23.58
N PRO A 17 -23.20 30.30 23.44
CA PRO A 17 -22.00 30.08 22.67
C PRO A 17 -22.26 30.55 21.23
N ARG A 18 -21.45 31.50 20.77
CA ARG A 18 -21.55 32.06 19.42
C ARG A 18 -21.02 31.02 18.43
N ILE A 19 -21.85 30.03 18.12
CA ILE A 19 -21.55 29.07 17.05
C ILE A 19 -21.69 29.80 15.71
N SER A 20 -20.72 29.59 14.83
CA SER A 20 -20.78 30.16 13.48
C SER A 20 -21.95 29.50 12.72
N GLU A 21 -22.65 30.27 11.89
CA GLU A 21 -23.74 29.75 11.05
C GLU A 21 -23.28 28.60 10.14
N LEU A 22 -21.98 28.57 9.80
CA LEU A 22 -21.34 27.50 9.04
C LEU A 22 -21.26 26.19 9.84
N SER A 23 -20.97 26.25 11.14
CA SER A 23 -20.88 25.07 12.00
C SER A 23 -22.24 24.41 12.26
N VAL A 24 -23.36 25.11 12.04
CA VAL A 24 -24.71 24.54 12.14
C VAL A 24 -25.08 23.71 10.92
N LYS A 25 -24.52 24.05 9.75
CA LYS A 25 -24.87 23.41 8.47
C LYS A 25 -24.01 22.19 8.13
N ILE A 26 -22.87 22.03 8.80
CA ILE A 26 -21.89 21.02 8.43
C ILE A 26 -21.84 19.93 9.51
N ASP A 27 -22.10 18.69 9.11
CA ASP A 27 -21.87 17.52 9.97
C ASP A 27 -20.36 17.28 10.12
N PRO A 28 -19.80 17.36 11.34
CA PRO A 28 -18.37 17.14 11.58
C PRO A 28 -17.88 15.76 11.11
N ARG A 29 -18.75 14.74 11.11
CA ARG A 29 -18.37 13.37 10.71
C ARG A 29 -18.05 13.29 9.23
N LEU A 30 -18.82 14.00 8.40
CA LEU A 30 -18.59 14.06 6.95
C LEU A 30 -17.26 14.75 6.63
N ILE A 31 -16.86 15.77 7.41
CA ILE A 31 -15.56 16.42 7.23
C ILE A 31 -14.42 15.47 7.59
N ILE A 32 -14.56 14.69 8.68
CA ILE A 32 -13.53 13.73 9.09
C ILE A 32 -13.32 12.67 8.01
N ASP A 33 -14.41 12.15 7.44
CA ASP A 33 -14.33 11.21 6.32
C ASP A 33 -13.70 11.85 5.09
N GLN A 34 -14.03 13.11 4.79
CA GLN A 34 -13.44 13.84 3.67
C GLN A 34 -11.94 14.10 3.88
N ILE A 35 -11.51 14.43 5.10
CA ILE A 35 -10.09 14.62 5.44
C ILE A 35 -9.36 13.28 5.37
N SER A 36 -9.94 12.21 5.91
CA SER A 36 -9.33 10.88 5.91
C SER A 36 -9.16 10.33 4.49
N ASN A 37 -10.10 10.61 3.58
CA ASN A 37 -10.03 10.18 2.19
C ASN A 37 -9.29 11.17 1.28
N SER A 38 -8.77 12.27 1.83
CA SER A 38 -8.04 13.25 1.03
C SER A 38 -6.67 12.69 0.60
N GLN A 39 -6.36 12.82 -0.69
CA GLN A 39 -5.06 12.45 -1.20
C GLN A 39 -4.03 13.51 -0.81
N ILE A 40 -3.12 13.15 0.09
CA ILE A 40 -2.02 14.03 0.51
C ILE A 40 -0.78 13.67 -0.31
N GLN A 41 -0.22 14.66 -1.02
CA GLN A 41 1.07 14.50 -1.66
C GLN A 41 2.17 14.75 -0.64
N LEU A 42 2.96 13.72 -0.35
CA LEU A 42 4.09 13.79 0.58
C LEU A 42 5.40 13.54 -0.18
N THR A 43 6.45 14.25 0.19
CA THR A 43 7.79 13.99 -0.32
C THR A 43 8.40 12.77 0.39
N ALA A 44 9.31 12.05 -0.28
CA ALA A 44 9.93 10.85 0.29
C ALA A 44 10.55 11.10 1.68
N TRP A 45 11.24 12.23 1.87
CA TRP A 45 11.83 12.61 3.16
C TRP A 45 10.81 12.80 4.28
N GLN A 46 9.65 13.38 3.97
CA GLN A 46 8.57 13.53 4.93
C GLN A 46 8.01 12.16 5.33
N ILE A 47 7.80 11.27 4.37
CA ILE A 47 7.33 9.91 4.68
C ILE A 47 8.34 9.15 5.53
N LEU A 48 9.64 9.31 5.22
CA LEU A 48 10.73 8.70 6.00
C LEU A 48 10.80 9.21 7.46
N ALA A 49 10.23 10.38 7.76
CA ALA A 49 10.22 10.98 9.08
C ALA A 49 8.97 10.64 9.92
N ILE A 50 7.86 10.21 9.30
CA ILE A 50 6.57 10.01 9.98
C ILE A 50 6.56 8.77 10.87
N SER A 51 7.13 7.66 10.40
CA SER A 51 7.20 6.43 11.20
C SER A 51 8.31 5.52 10.70
N LYS A 52 9.14 5.05 11.64
CA LYS A 52 10.24 4.11 11.37
C LYS A 52 9.79 2.88 10.57
N ASP A 53 8.57 2.39 10.81
CA ASP A 53 8.06 1.18 10.16
C ASP A 53 7.63 1.45 8.71
N LEU A 54 6.96 2.58 8.46
CA LEU A 54 6.64 3.06 7.10
C LEU A 54 7.91 3.33 6.30
N SER A 55 8.88 3.99 6.93
CA SER A 55 10.19 4.26 6.33
C SER A 55 10.91 2.98 5.97
N SER A 56 10.93 1.99 6.87
CA SER A 56 11.59 0.71 6.62
C SER A 56 10.92 -0.06 5.49
N SER A 57 9.58 -0.05 5.42
CA SER A 57 8.84 -0.69 4.33
C SER A 57 9.16 -0.04 2.98
N LEU A 58 9.17 1.30 2.91
CA LEU A 58 9.51 2.02 1.70
C LEU A 58 10.97 1.80 1.28
N ILE A 59 11.90 1.83 2.25
CA ILE A 59 13.32 1.54 2.01
C ILE A 59 13.49 0.12 1.46
N ASN A 60 12.74 -0.85 1.96
CA ASN A 60 12.78 -2.23 1.45
C ASN A 60 12.21 -2.36 0.03
N LEU A 61 11.22 -1.54 -0.34
CA LEU A 61 10.66 -1.51 -1.69
C LEU A 61 11.60 -0.85 -2.71
N ILE A 62 12.34 0.18 -2.30
CA ILE A 62 13.29 0.89 -3.19
C ILE A 62 14.70 0.29 -3.17
N LYS A 63 15.06 -0.52 -2.16
CA LYS A 63 16.41 -1.07 -2.05
C LYS A 63 16.66 -2.05 -3.19
N PRO A 64 17.68 -1.82 -4.03
CA PRO A 64 18.06 -2.78 -5.06
C PRO A 64 18.53 -4.07 -4.39
N LYS A 65 17.86 -5.19 -4.72
CA LYS A 65 18.26 -6.52 -4.25
C LYS A 65 19.55 -6.93 -4.97
N SER A 66 20.67 -6.91 -4.25
CA SER A 66 21.95 -7.40 -4.75
C SER A 66 22.02 -8.91 -4.60
N HIS A 67 21.96 -9.64 -5.72
CA HIS A 67 22.32 -11.06 -5.76
C HIS A 67 23.85 -11.16 -5.70
N LYS A 68 24.39 -11.49 -4.53
CA LYS A 68 25.79 -11.89 -4.40
C LYS A 68 25.85 -13.37 -4.75
N ASP A 69 26.25 -13.66 -5.99
CA ASP A 69 26.56 -15.01 -6.43
C ASP A 69 27.72 -15.56 -5.60
N GLN A 70 27.39 -16.52 -4.73
CA GLN A 70 28.35 -17.35 -4.03
C GLN A 70 28.56 -18.63 -4.83
N THR A 71 29.84 -18.94 -5.05
CA THR A 71 30.41 -20.29 -5.11
C THR A 71 30.60 -20.93 -6.49
N ILE A 72 31.82 -20.69 -7.01
CA ILE A 72 32.87 -21.70 -7.30
C ILE A 72 32.47 -22.93 -8.14
N MET A 73 33.18 -23.07 -9.27
CA MET A 73 33.36 -24.25 -10.13
C MET A 73 32.12 -24.76 -10.87
N ASP A 74 32.02 -24.38 -12.15
CA ASP A 74 31.98 -25.41 -13.19
C ASP A 74 32.56 -24.87 -14.50
N THR A 75 33.82 -25.22 -14.71
CA THR A 75 34.50 -25.20 -16.00
C THR A 75 33.88 -26.32 -16.84
N PHE A 76 33.70 -26.08 -18.14
CA PHE A 76 33.04 -26.94 -19.14
C PHE A 76 31.51 -26.76 -19.22
N LEU A 77 31.07 -25.78 -20.00
CA LEU A 77 30.48 -26.03 -21.31
C LEU A 77 30.17 -24.68 -21.97
N THR A 78 30.73 -24.53 -23.15
CA THR A 78 30.70 -23.36 -24.03
C THR A 78 29.31 -22.99 -24.51
N HIS A 79 29.10 -21.68 -24.72
CA HIS A 79 28.04 -21.02 -25.51
C HIS A 79 26.61 -21.02 -24.90
N ASP A 80 26.26 -19.95 -24.19
CA ASP A 80 25.55 -18.80 -24.79
C ASP A 80 25.39 -17.70 -23.72
N ARG A 81 25.92 -16.51 -23.99
CA ARG A 81 25.82 -15.32 -23.14
C ARG A 81 24.44 -14.66 -23.33
N ARG A 82 23.39 -15.27 -22.79
CA ARG A 82 22.09 -14.60 -22.64
C ARG A 82 21.90 -14.17 -21.20
N SER A 83 22.13 -12.88 -20.95
CA SER A 83 21.48 -12.04 -19.92
C SER A 83 20.64 -12.82 -18.88
N ARG A 84 21.28 -13.27 -17.79
CA ARG A 84 20.61 -13.89 -16.63
C ARG A 84 19.88 -12.85 -15.78
N THR A 85 18.72 -12.40 -16.26
CA THR A 85 17.73 -11.62 -15.48
C THR A 85 16.35 -12.29 -15.44
N ARG A 86 16.29 -13.59 -15.69
CA ARG A 86 15.12 -14.42 -15.38
C ARG A 86 15.60 -15.50 -14.43
N GLU A 87 15.01 -15.54 -13.24
CA GLU A 87 15.13 -16.66 -12.34
C GLU A 87 14.94 -17.95 -13.15
N ASP A 88 15.85 -18.92 -12.99
CA ASP A 88 15.84 -20.15 -13.78
C ASP A 88 14.52 -20.89 -13.51
N LEU A 89 13.60 -20.80 -14.47
CA LEU A 89 12.32 -21.51 -14.40
C LEU A 89 12.57 -23.02 -14.47
N ILE A 90 11.79 -23.79 -13.73
CA ILE A 90 11.83 -25.24 -13.81
C ILE A 90 11.08 -25.64 -15.08
N TYR A 91 11.77 -26.30 -16.00
CA TYR A 91 11.18 -26.84 -17.22
C TYR A 91 11.10 -28.36 -17.16
N ILE A 92 9.98 -28.92 -17.62
CA ILE A 92 9.77 -30.35 -17.77
C ILE A 92 9.38 -30.63 -19.21
N ASP A 93 10.10 -31.54 -19.86
CA ASP A 93 9.70 -32.05 -21.18
C ASP A 93 8.52 -33.02 -20.99
N THR A 94 7.42 -32.77 -21.70
CA THR A 94 6.19 -33.57 -21.66
C THR A 94 5.62 -33.76 -23.06
N GLU A 95 4.54 -34.52 -23.18
CA GLU A 95 3.91 -34.87 -24.45
C GLU A 95 2.40 -34.66 -24.35
N ILE A 96 1.83 -33.95 -25.32
CA ILE A 96 0.38 -33.78 -25.48
C ILE A 96 0.02 -34.17 -26.91
N ASN A 97 -0.91 -35.12 -27.09
CA ASN A 97 -1.38 -35.58 -28.41
C ASN A 97 -0.23 -35.96 -29.37
N GLY A 98 0.82 -36.63 -28.89
CA GLY A 98 1.97 -37.01 -29.71
C GLY A 98 3.02 -35.90 -29.93
N HIS A 99 2.75 -34.67 -29.48
CA HIS A 99 3.65 -33.53 -29.64
C HIS A 99 4.46 -33.30 -28.37
N LYS A 100 5.79 -33.34 -28.51
CA LYS A 100 6.71 -33.02 -27.42
C LYS A 100 6.70 -31.52 -27.14
N ILE A 101 6.43 -31.16 -25.90
CA ILE A 101 6.35 -29.77 -25.44
C ILE A 101 7.23 -29.59 -24.21
N ARG A 102 7.70 -28.36 -24.02
CA ARG A 102 8.43 -27.97 -22.81
C ARG A 102 7.52 -27.14 -21.92
N ALA A 103 7.07 -27.72 -20.82
CA ALA A 103 6.20 -27.06 -19.87
C ALA A 103 7.02 -26.36 -18.78
N ILE A 104 6.49 -25.26 -18.25
CA ILE A 104 7.02 -24.60 -17.05
C ILE A 104 6.32 -25.22 -15.84
N TYR A 105 7.09 -25.64 -14.85
CA TYR A 105 6.57 -26.20 -13.60
C TYR A 105 6.64 -25.14 -12.49
N ASP A 106 5.48 -24.65 -12.09
CA ASP A 106 5.34 -23.63 -11.04
C ASP A 106 4.40 -24.13 -9.95
N THR A 107 4.88 -24.14 -8.70
CA THR A 107 4.09 -24.53 -7.52
C THR A 107 3.34 -23.36 -6.88
N GLY A 108 3.60 -22.12 -7.32
CA GLY A 108 2.93 -20.91 -6.85
C GLY A 108 1.69 -20.52 -7.66
N SER A 109 1.43 -21.19 -8.79
CA SER A 109 0.27 -20.95 -9.64
C SER A 109 -0.90 -21.88 -9.26
N GLU A 110 -2.11 -21.33 -9.21
CA GLU A 110 -3.34 -22.09 -8.87
C GLU A 110 -3.97 -22.79 -10.10
N ILE A 111 -3.51 -22.47 -11.31
CA ILE A 111 -4.08 -22.98 -12.57
C ILE A 111 -3.00 -23.36 -13.58
N ASN A 112 -3.32 -24.33 -14.44
CA ASN A 112 -2.49 -24.69 -15.59
C ASN A 112 -2.92 -23.89 -16.82
N ILE A 113 -1.96 -23.27 -17.49
CA ILE A 113 -2.19 -22.49 -18.72
C ILE A 113 -1.57 -23.22 -19.90
N LEU A 114 -2.36 -23.44 -20.94
CA LEU A 114 -1.91 -24.01 -22.21
C LEU A 114 -2.13 -22.99 -23.33
N ASN A 115 -1.17 -22.88 -24.25
CA ASN A 115 -1.37 -22.10 -25.46
C ASN A 115 -2.19 -22.92 -26.47
N THR A 116 -3.31 -22.36 -26.95
CA THR A 116 -4.20 -23.00 -27.93
C THR A 116 -3.48 -23.40 -29.22
N SER A 117 -2.38 -22.74 -29.60
CA SER A 117 -1.60 -23.12 -30.78
C SER A 117 -0.82 -24.43 -30.63
N ILE A 118 -0.73 -24.97 -29.41
CA ILE A 118 -0.07 -26.23 -29.08
C ILE A 118 -1.09 -27.39 -29.07
N TYR A 119 -2.39 -27.07 -29.03
CA TYR A 119 -3.49 -28.03 -29.09
C TYR A 119 -3.88 -28.38 -30.53
#